data_AF-A0AAV6ZPY1-F1
#
_entry.id   AF-A0AAV6ZPY1-F1
#
_cell.length_a   1.000
_cell.length_b   1.000
_cell.length_c   1.000
_cell.angle_alpha   90.00
_cell.angle_beta   90.00
_cell.angle_gamma   90.00
#
_symmetry.space_group_name_H-M   'P 1'
#
loop_
_entity.id
_entity.type
_entity.pdbx_description
1 polymer ?
#
loop_
_entity_poly.entity_id
_entity_poly.type
_entity_poly.pdbx_seq_one_letter_code
_entity_poly.pdbx_strand_id
1 'polypeptide(L)'
;MPQFSTIEYIVQRGPQTPLIFLYVVDTCLEEEDLQALKESLQMSLSLLPPDALVGLITFGRMVQVHELNCDGISKSYVFRGTKDLTAKQIQDMLGLSRPAAQAQPGRPQQPQEQPFLSSRFLQPVHKIDMNLTDLLGELQRDPWPVPQGKRPLRSTGVALSIAVGLLEGTLPNTGARIMLFTGGPPTQGPGMVVGDELKTPIRSWHDIEKDNARFMKKATKHYEGLANRAATNGHCIDIYACALDQTGLLEMKCCSNLTGGQIVIGDSFNTSLFKQTFQRVFSKDLNGAFKMAFGANLEVKTSRELKISGAIGPCISLNVKSPCISENELGVGGTCQWKICSLDPSTTLAMYFEVVNQHNAPIPQGGRGAIQFVTQYQHSSTHRRIRVTTVARNWADAQTQLQHIEAAFDQEAGAVLMARLGVYRAETEEGPDVLRWLDRQLIRLCQKFGQYNKDDPTSFRLSDAFSLYPQFMFHLRRSPFLQVFNNSPDESSYYRHHFARQDLTQSLIMIQPILYSYSFYGPPEPVLLDSSSILADRILLMDTFFQIVIYLGETIAQWRKAGYQDMPEYENFKQLLQAPLDDAQEILQSRFPMPRYINTEHGGSQVSNCC
;
A
#
# COMPACT_ATOMS: atom_id res chain seq x y z
N MET A 1 -26.28 -23.70 -6.92
CA MET A 1 -25.39 -24.01 -5.78
C MET A 1 -25.12 -22.73 -5.00
N PRO A 2 -25.86 -22.44 -3.91
CA PRO A 2 -25.66 -21.22 -3.10
C PRO A 2 -24.26 -21.11 -2.46
N GLN A 3 -23.55 -22.23 -2.32
CA GLN A 3 -22.21 -22.32 -1.73
C GLN A 3 -21.12 -21.65 -2.59
N PHE A 4 -21.37 -21.39 -3.89
CA PHE A 4 -20.40 -20.79 -4.81
C PHE A 4 -20.81 -19.37 -5.23
N SER A 5 -21.32 -18.56 -4.30
CA SER A 5 -21.59 -17.13 -4.54
C SER A 5 -20.31 -16.37 -4.90
N THR A 6 -19.16 -16.83 -4.40
CA THR A 6 -17.82 -16.48 -4.87
C THR A 6 -17.16 -17.70 -5.50
N ILE A 7 -16.69 -17.57 -6.73
CA ILE A 7 -16.04 -18.63 -7.49
C ILE A 7 -14.91 -18.06 -8.35
N GLU A 8 -13.89 -18.86 -8.64
CA GLU A 8 -12.79 -18.49 -9.51
C GLU A 8 -12.67 -19.46 -10.69
N TYR A 9 -12.54 -18.91 -11.89
CA TYR A 9 -12.38 -19.64 -13.15
C TYR A 9 -10.95 -19.48 -13.65
N ILE A 10 -10.39 -20.55 -14.22
CA ILE A 10 -9.12 -20.51 -14.95
C ILE A 10 -9.43 -20.47 -16.44
N VAL A 11 -8.90 -19.48 -17.15
CA VAL A 11 -9.12 -19.31 -18.60
C VAL A 11 -7.89 -19.83 -19.35
N GLN A 12 -8.05 -20.92 -20.08
CA GLN A 12 -6.99 -21.56 -20.87
C GLN A 12 -6.93 -21.02 -22.31
N ARG A 13 -6.97 -19.69 -22.49
CA ARG A 13 -6.97 -19.07 -23.82
C ARG A 13 -5.84 -18.06 -23.96
N GLY A 14 -5.04 -18.23 -25.02
CA GLY A 14 -3.93 -17.34 -25.38
C GLY A 14 -2.59 -17.76 -24.78
N PRO A 15 -1.47 -17.22 -25.32
CA PRO A 15 -0.14 -17.46 -24.78
C PRO A 15 -0.01 -16.84 -23.39
N GLN A 16 0.66 -17.55 -22.49
CA GLN A 16 1.04 -17.03 -21.18
C GLN A 16 2.14 -15.97 -21.35
N THR A 17 2.04 -14.88 -20.60
CA THR A 17 3.11 -13.88 -20.50
C THR A 17 3.89 -14.10 -19.20
N PRO A 18 5.23 -14.00 -19.25
CA PRO A 18 6.04 -14.14 -18.04
C PRO A 18 5.78 -12.97 -17.09
N LEU A 19 6.05 -13.19 -15.79
CA LEU A 19 6.12 -12.10 -14.82
C LEU A 19 7.39 -11.28 -15.06
N ILE A 20 7.34 -9.98 -14.77
CA ILE A 20 8.48 -9.07 -14.97
C ILE A 20 8.81 -8.37 -13.66
N PHE A 21 10.10 -8.36 -13.28
CA PHE A 21 10.61 -7.69 -12.09
C PHE A 21 11.78 -6.78 -12.49
N LEU A 22 11.59 -5.47 -12.34
CA LEU A 22 12.60 -4.46 -12.65
C LEU A 22 13.10 -3.81 -11.36
N TYR A 23 14.34 -4.11 -10.99
CA TYR A 23 15.00 -3.50 -9.84
C TYR A 23 15.51 -2.12 -10.23
N VAL A 24 15.13 -1.08 -9.46
CA VAL A 24 15.59 0.30 -9.64
C VAL A 24 16.28 0.73 -8.35
N VAL A 25 17.61 0.69 -8.35
CA VAL A 25 18.43 0.70 -7.13
C VAL A 25 19.23 1.98 -7.01
N ASP A 26 19.01 2.71 -5.92
CA ASP A 26 19.83 3.84 -5.51
C ASP A 26 21.22 3.38 -5.04
N THR A 27 22.27 4.06 -5.51
CA THR A 27 23.65 3.83 -5.09
C THR A 27 24.21 4.99 -4.24
N CYS A 28 23.42 6.04 -3.98
CA CYS A 28 23.76 7.12 -3.05
C CYS A 28 23.49 6.74 -1.58
N LEU A 29 23.93 5.55 -1.18
CA LEU A 29 23.76 4.96 0.16
C LEU A 29 25.10 4.92 0.91
N GLU A 30 25.04 4.71 2.22
CA GLU A 30 26.20 4.25 2.98
C GLU A 30 26.52 2.79 2.66
N GLU A 31 27.77 2.38 2.90
CA GLU A 31 28.28 1.08 2.46
C GLU A 31 27.55 -0.09 3.14
N GLU A 32 27.27 0.02 4.43
CA GLU A 32 26.52 -1.00 5.19
C GLU A 32 25.08 -1.17 4.66
N ASP A 33 24.41 -0.06 4.35
CA ASP A 33 23.07 -0.07 3.79
C ASP A 33 23.04 -0.66 2.38
N LEU A 34 23.99 -0.27 1.53
CA LEU A 34 24.09 -0.82 0.18
C LEU A 34 24.39 -2.32 0.23
N GLN A 35 25.28 -2.76 1.12
CA GLN A 35 25.60 -4.18 1.28
C GLN A 35 24.38 -4.99 1.74
N ALA A 36 23.64 -4.52 2.75
CA ALA A 36 22.42 -5.18 3.20
C ALA A 36 21.32 -5.19 2.12
N LEU A 37 21.23 -4.13 1.31
CA LEU A 37 20.31 -4.08 0.17
C LEU A 37 20.69 -5.12 -0.89
N LYS A 38 21.98 -5.22 -1.26
CA LYS A 38 22.48 -6.22 -2.22
C LYS A 38 22.11 -7.64 -1.82
N GLU A 39 22.34 -8.00 -0.55
CA GLU A 39 21.96 -9.30 0.00
C GLU A 39 20.44 -9.57 -0.13
N SER A 40 19.63 -8.55 0.15
CA SER A 40 18.17 -8.64 0.04
C SER A 40 17.73 -8.85 -1.41
N LEU A 41 18.36 -8.16 -2.37
CA LEU A 41 18.07 -8.29 -3.81
C LEU A 41 18.48 -9.66 -4.37
N GLN A 42 19.65 -10.16 -3.96
CA GLN A 42 20.12 -11.52 -4.32
C GLN A 42 19.17 -12.58 -3.75
N MET A 43 18.75 -12.43 -2.49
CA MET A 43 17.75 -13.29 -1.88
C MET A 43 16.43 -13.26 -2.65
N SER A 44 15.91 -12.10 -3.02
CA SER A 44 14.66 -12.05 -3.82
C SER A 44 14.80 -12.69 -5.19
N LEU A 45 15.96 -12.54 -5.85
CA LEU A 45 16.24 -13.17 -7.15
C LEU A 45 16.11 -14.70 -7.07
N SER A 46 16.61 -15.32 -5.99
CA SER A 46 16.51 -16.76 -5.76
C SER A 46 15.07 -17.28 -5.56
N LEU A 47 14.14 -16.38 -5.21
CA LEU A 47 12.73 -16.74 -5.00
C LEU A 47 11.89 -16.69 -6.28
N LEU A 48 12.35 -15.96 -7.29
CA LEU A 48 11.62 -15.70 -8.53
C LEU A 48 11.42 -16.98 -9.37
N PRO A 49 10.29 -17.09 -10.11
CA PRO A 49 10.09 -18.18 -11.06
C PRO A 49 11.20 -18.19 -12.12
N PRO A 50 11.66 -19.37 -12.57
CA PRO A 50 12.71 -19.50 -13.58
C PRO A 50 12.44 -18.71 -14.87
N ASP A 51 11.18 -18.65 -15.31
CA ASP A 51 10.76 -17.98 -16.54
C ASP A 51 10.40 -16.50 -16.36
N ALA A 52 10.45 -15.97 -15.14
CA ALA A 52 10.25 -14.54 -14.91
C ALA A 52 11.35 -13.75 -15.58
N LEU A 53 11.00 -12.60 -16.16
CA LEU A 53 11.96 -11.67 -16.73
C LEU A 53 12.44 -10.71 -15.64
N VAL A 54 13.75 -10.52 -15.55
CA VAL A 54 14.36 -9.57 -14.61
C VAL A 54 15.17 -8.52 -15.35
N GLY A 55 15.17 -7.31 -14.80
CA GLY A 55 15.97 -6.18 -15.27
C GLY A 55 16.57 -5.41 -14.11
N LEU A 56 17.65 -4.68 -14.38
CA LEU A 56 18.32 -3.84 -13.39
C LEU A 56 18.59 -2.44 -13.94
N ILE A 57 18.18 -1.44 -13.16
CA ILE A 57 18.55 -0.05 -13.31
C ILE A 57 19.22 0.38 -12.00
N THR A 58 20.41 0.95 -12.07
CA THR A 58 21.05 1.58 -10.92
C THR A 58 21.10 3.09 -11.13
N PHE A 59 21.03 3.86 -10.05
CA PHE A 59 21.07 5.31 -10.17
C PHE A 59 21.74 5.97 -8.96
N GLY A 60 22.36 7.11 -9.25
CA GLY A 60 22.82 8.09 -8.27
C GLY A 60 22.67 9.46 -8.91
N ARG A 61 23.81 10.10 -9.22
CA ARG A 61 23.83 11.31 -10.06
C ARG A 61 23.44 11.02 -11.52
N MET A 62 23.78 9.83 -12.00
CA MET A 62 23.44 9.34 -13.34
C MET A 62 22.50 8.14 -13.21
N VAL A 63 21.76 7.82 -14.26
CA VAL A 63 20.93 6.61 -14.32
C VAL A 63 21.57 5.62 -15.28
N GLN A 64 21.77 4.38 -14.85
CA GLN A 64 22.39 3.32 -15.63
C GLN A 64 21.38 2.19 -15.88
N VAL A 65 21.13 1.88 -17.15
CA VAL A 65 20.29 0.74 -17.55
C VAL A 65 21.22 -0.41 -17.96
N HIS A 66 21.20 -1.52 -17.22
CA HIS A 66 22.13 -2.63 -17.41
C HIS A 66 21.66 -3.58 -18.50
N GLU A 67 22.57 -3.97 -19.40
CA GLU A 67 22.35 -5.00 -20.41
C GLU A 67 22.78 -6.35 -19.85
N LEU A 68 21.82 -7.26 -19.66
CA LEU A 68 22.05 -8.51 -18.93
C LEU A 68 22.51 -9.67 -19.83
N ASN A 69 22.37 -9.53 -21.15
CA ASN A 69 22.72 -10.56 -22.13
C ASN A 69 24.15 -10.42 -22.68
N CYS A 70 25.12 -10.02 -21.84
CA CYS A 70 26.50 -9.82 -22.24
C CYS A 70 27.44 -10.86 -21.61
N ASP A 71 28.18 -11.58 -22.44
CA ASP A 71 29.25 -12.49 -22.00
C ASP A 71 30.58 -11.74 -21.85
N GLY A 72 31.24 -11.90 -20.71
CA GLY A 72 32.61 -11.39 -20.46
C GLY A 72 32.76 -9.88 -20.23
N ILE A 73 31.73 -9.07 -20.45
CA ILE A 73 31.73 -7.63 -20.13
C ILE A 73 30.34 -7.14 -19.72
N SER A 74 30.23 -6.48 -18.57
CA SER A 74 29.00 -5.80 -18.17
C SER A 74 28.87 -4.46 -18.92
N LYS A 75 27.76 -4.27 -19.65
CA LYS A 75 27.47 -3.03 -20.37
C LYS A 75 26.28 -2.33 -19.72
N SER A 76 26.36 -1.01 -19.61
CA SER A 76 25.23 -0.19 -19.18
C SER A 76 25.08 1.08 -20.03
N TYR A 77 23.83 1.50 -20.20
CA TYR A 77 23.48 2.75 -20.88
C TYR A 77 23.32 3.85 -19.84
N VAL A 78 24.13 4.90 -19.94
CA VAL A 78 24.19 5.97 -18.94
C VAL A 78 23.40 7.20 -19.42
N PHE A 79 22.39 7.58 -18.65
CA PHE A 79 21.56 8.75 -18.88
C PHE A 79 21.88 9.84 -17.85
N ARG A 80 21.79 11.11 -18.27
CA ARG A 80 21.93 12.24 -17.35
C ARG A 80 20.70 12.33 -16.45
N GLY A 81 20.93 12.36 -15.14
CA GLY A 81 19.87 12.50 -14.13
C GLY A 81 19.21 13.89 -14.05
N THR A 82 19.54 14.82 -14.96
CA THR A 82 19.05 16.20 -14.96
C THR A 82 17.95 16.50 -15.98
N LYS A 83 17.69 15.58 -16.91
CA LYS A 83 16.73 15.78 -18.01
C LYS A 83 15.66 14.70 -17.96
N ASP A 84 14.41 15.09 -18.17
CA ASP A 84 13.35 14.12 -18.43
C ASP A 84 13.45 13.62 -19.87
N LEU A 85 13.10 12.36 -20.09
CA LEU A 85 13.08 11.73 -21.39
C LEU A 85 11.70 11.10 -21.61
N THR A 86 11.13 11.33 -22.78
CA THR A 86 9.88 10.67 -23.17
C THR A 86 10.11 9.17 -23.39
N ALA A 87 9.05 8.36 -23.24
CA ALA A 87 9.11 6.92 -23.49
C ALA A 87 9.73 6.59 -24.84
N LYS A 88 9.30 7.30 -25.90
CA LYS A 88 9.83 7.14 -27.26
C LYS A 88 11.33 7.44 -27.34
N GLN A 89 11.81 8.53 -26.72
CA GLN A 89 13.24 8.85 -26.71
C GLN A 89 14.05 7.79 -25.98
N ILE A 90 13.56 7.27 -24.85
CA ILE A 90 14.20 6.18 -24.12
C ILE A 90 14.28 4.94 -25.01
N GLN A 91 13.17 4.59 -25.67
CA GLN A 91 13.09 3.44 -26.58
C GLN A 91 14.03 3.57 -27.78
N ASP A 92 14.11 4.75 -28.40
CA ASP A 92 15.01 5.03 -29.51
C ASP A 92 16.48 4.93 -29.08
N MET A 93 16.85 5.53 -27.93
CA MET A 93 18.22 5.48 -27.39
C MET A 93 18.65 4.09 -26.97
N LEU A 94 17.73 3.28 -26.42
CA LEU A 94 17.97 1.90 -26.04
C LEU A 94 17.86 0.93 -27.23
N GLY A 95 17.51 1.41 -28.43
CA GLY A 95 17.33 0.58 -29.63
C GLY A 95 16.23 -0.47 -29.48
N LEU A 96 15.13 -0.09 -28.84
CA LEU A 96 13.91 -0.89 -28.60
C LEU A 96 12.81 -0.61 -29.62
N SER A 97 12.85 0.55 -30.28
CA SER A 97 11.90 0.91 -31.33
C SER A 97 12.03 -0.04 -32.51
N ARG A 98 10.91 -0.69 -32.88
CA ARG A 98 10.85 -1.50 -34.11
C ARG A 98 11.18 -0.60 -35.31
N PRO A 99 12.12 -0.97 -36.20
CA PRO A 99 12.22 -0.31 -37.49
C PRO A 99 10.85 -0.41 -38.15
N ALA A 100 10.28 0.72 -38.60
CA ALA A 100 9.12 0.69 -39.47
C ALA A 100 9.54 -0.14 -40.69
N ALA A 101 9.05 -1.38 -40.79
CA ALA A 101 9.29 -2.21 -41.95
C ALA A 101 8.73 -1.44 -43.15
N GLN A 102 9.61 -0.88 -43.97
CA GLN A 102 9.24 -0.42 -45.29
C GLN A 102 8.66 -1.65 -46.01
N ALA A 103 7.35 -1.62 -46.24
CA ALA A 103 6.68 -2.62 -47.04
C ALA A 103 7.27 -2.56 -48.46
N GLN A 104 8.27 -3.38 -48.74
CA GLN A 104 8.65 -3.71 -50.11
C GLN A 104 7.57 -4.66 -50.66
N PRO A 105 6.85 -4.29 -51.74
CA PRO A 105 5.87 -5.18 -52.34
C PRO A 105 6.60 -6.36 -52.99
N GLY A 106 6.25 -7.60 -52.63
CA GLY A 106 6.56 -8.77 -53.47
C GLY A 106 7.37 -9.92 -52.86
N ARG A 107 7.52 -10.06 -51.54
CA ARG A 107 8.07 -11.30 -50.94
C ARG A 107 7.01 -12.07 -50.12
N PRO A 108 6.90 -13.41 -50.29
CA PRO A 108 6.02 -14.23 -49.47
C PRO A 108 6.42 -14.13 -47.99
N GLN A 109 5.46 -13.83 -47.11
CA GLN A 109 5.65 -13.84 -45.66
C GLN A 109 5.92 -15.28 -45.20
N GLN A 110 7.14 -15.54 -44.72
CA GLN A 110 7.38 -16.67 -43.84
C GLN A 110 6.57 -16.49 -42.55
N PRO A 111 6.07 -17.58 -41.93
CA PRO A 111 5.43 -17.49 -40.63
C PRO A 111 6.41 -16.89 -39.63
N GLN A 112 6.11 -15.68 -39.15
CA GLN A 112 6.89 -15.01 -38.11
C GLN A 112 6.89 -15.90 -36.87
N GLU A 113 8.06 -16.44 -36.53
CA GLU A 113 8.34 -16.93 -35.19
C GLU A 113 8.02 -15.82 -34.18
N GLN A 114 7.56 -16.25 -33.00
CA GLN A 114 7.00 -15.43 -31.93
C GLN A 114 7.81 -14.15 -31.65
N PRO A 115 7.15 -13.03 -31.28
CA PRO A 115 7.87 -11.82 -30.90
C PRO A 115 8.82 -12.17 -29.74
N PHE A 116 10.12 -11.88 -29.90
CA PHE A 116 11.12 -12.00 -28.83
C PHE A 116 10.61 -11.27 -27.57
N LEU A 117 10.03 -12.03 -26.62
CA LEU A 117 9.50 -11.51 -25.36
C LEU A 117 10.63 -11.07 -24.40
N SER A 118 11.87 -11.51 -24.67
CA SER A 118 13.08 -11.11 -23.96
C SER A 118 13.77 -9.96 -24.71
N SER A 119 13.98 -8.84 -24.01
CA SER A 119 14.77 -7.70 -24.51
C SER A 119 16.18 -7.79 -23.95
N ARG A 120 17.16 -7.12 -24.55
CA ARG A 120 18.55 -7.08 -24.03
C ARG A 120 18.65 -6.65 -22.55
N PHE A 121 17.64 -5.93 -22.06
CA PHE A 121 17.55 -5.41 -20.70
C PHE A 121 16.65 -6.23 -19.75
N LEU A 122 15.88 -7.19 -20.30
CA LEU A 122 14.94 -8.03 -19.55
C LEU A 122 15.15 -9.49 -19.94
N GLN A 123 15.84 -10.25 -19.09
CA GLN A 123 16.21 -11.64 -19.36
C GLN A 123 15.53 -12.61 -18.40
N PRO A 124 15.22 -13.86 -18.82
CA PRO A 124 14.70 -14.89 -17.93
C PRO A 124 15.67 -15.19 -16.79
N VAL A 125 15.17 -15.34 -15.56
CA VAL A 125 15.99 -15.61 -14.37
C VAL A 125 16.93 -16.80 -14.59
N HIS A 126 16.43 -17.94 -15.07
CA HIS A 126 17.25 -19.15 -15.24
C HIS A 126 18.42 -19.02 -16.23
N LYS A 127 18.46 -17.95 -17.04
CA LYS A 127 19.56 -17.71 -18.00
C LYS A 127 20.66 -16.83 -17.43
N ILE A 128 20.34 -15.99 -16.45
CA ILE A 128 21.20 -14.89 -16.00
C ILE A 128 21.26 -14.76 -14.47
N ASP A 129 20.76 -15.75 -13.74
CA ASP A 129 20.72 -15.74 -12.27
C ASP A 129 22.11 -15.57 -11.66
N MET A 130 23.11 -16.32 -12.15
CA MET A 130 24.51 -16.20 -11.71
C MET A 130 25.06 -14.82 -12.05
N ASN A 131 24.99 -14.40 -13.31
CA ASN A 131 25.52 -13.11 -13.77
C ASN A 131 24.89 -11.93 -13.03
N LEU A 132 23.57 -11.97 -12.79
CA LEU A 132 22.88 -10.91 -12.05
C LEU A 132 23.19 -10.96 -10.55
N THR A 133 23.37 -12.14 -9.96
CA THR A 133 23.81 -12.27 -8.57
C THR A 133 25.20 -11.66 -8.37
N ASP A 134 26.14 -11.94 -9.28
CA ASP A 134 27.49 -11.38 -9.26
C ASP A 134 27.45 -9.87 -9.47
N LEU A 135 26.71 -9.39 -10.47
CA LEU A 135 26.54 -7.96 -10.73
C LEU A 135 25.94 -7.22 -9.52
N LEU A 136 24.90 -7.78 -8.89
CA LEU A 136 24.35 -7.26 -7.65
C LEU A 136 25.41 -7.24 -6.53
N GLY A 137 26.24 -8.28 -6.42
CA GLY A 137 27.34 -8.38 -5.46
C GLY A 137 28.47 -7.39 -5.71
N GLU A 138 28.67 -6.96 -6.95
CA GLU A 138 29.68 -6.00 -7.37
C GLU A 138 29.21 -4.54 -7.32
N LEU A 139 27.92 -4.27 -7.01
CA LEU A 139 27.43 -2.91 -6.88
C LEU A 139 28.20 -2.13 -5.82
N GLN A 140 28.60 -0.92 -6.21
CA GLN A 140 29.33 0.05 -5.39
C GLN A 140 28.52 1.34 -5.23
N ARG A 141 28.94 2.18 -4.27
CA ARG A 141 28.37 3.51 -4.06
C ARG A 141 28.50 4.35 -5.33
N ASP A 142 27.61 5.35 -5.47
CA ASP A 142 27.73 6.36 -6.52
C ASP A 142 29.14 6.97 -6.48
N PRO A 143 29.91 6.96 -7.57
CA PRO A 143 31.34 7.30 -7.55
C PRO A 143 31.59 8.81 -7.36
N TRP A 144 30.54 9.63 -7.32
CA TRP A 144 30.65 11.08 -7.22
C TRP A 144 30.84 11.50 -5.76
N PRO A 145 31.90 12.25 -5.43
CA PRO A 145 32.12 12.71 -4.07
C PRO A 145 31.02 13.70 -3.65
N VAL A 146 30.62 13.61 -2.38
CA VAL A 146 29.64 14.53 -1.76
C VAL A 146 30.41 15.62 -1.01
N PRO A 147 30.33 16.90 -1.43
CA PRO A 147 31.00 17.99 -0.73
C PRO A 147 30.47 18.16 0.70
N GLN A 148 31.28 18.75 1.58
CA GLN A 148 30.86 19.06 2.94
C GLN A 148 29.61 19.95 2.95
N GLY A 149 28.64 19.63 3.81
CA GLY A 149 27.38 20.38 3.92
C GLY A 149 26.40 20.15 2.78
N LYS A 150 26.66 19.15 1.92
CA LYS A 150 25.78 18.77 0.80
C LYS A 150 25.19 17.36 0.98
N ARG A 151 24.04 17.14 0.35
CA ARG A 151 23.44 15.82 0.12
C ARG A 151 23.99 15.23 -1.18
N PRO A 152 24.00 13.90 -1.35
CA PRO A 152 24.27 13.27 -2.63
C PRO A 152 23.31 13.77 -3.71
N LEU A 153 23.78 13.83 -4.96
CA LEU A 153 22.94 14.16 -6.11
C LEU A 153 22.17 12.91 -6.55
N ARG A 154 20.87 12.89 -6.32
CA ARG A 154 20.02 11.73 -6.50
C ARG A 154 18.90 12.00 -7.50
N SER A 155 18.90 11.24 -8.58
CA SER A 155 18.00 11.44 -9.72
C SER A 155 16.86 10.42 -9.81
N THR A 156 16.21 10.16 -8.68
CA THR A 156 15.13 9.16 -8.53
C THR A 156 14.01 9.35 -9.56
N GLY A 157 13.56 10.59 -9.80
CA GLY A 157 12.46 10.87 -10.72
C GLY A 157 12.80 10.54 -12.17
N VAL A 158 14.07 10.68 -12.58
CA VAL A 158 14.55 10.29 -13.91
C VAL A 158 14.74 8.77 -13.99
N ALA A 159 15.28 8.14 -12.94
CA ALA A 159 15.43 6.69 -12.87
C ALA A 159 14.08 5.99 -13.03
N LEU A 160 13.05 6.48 -12.34
CA LEU A 160 11.70 5.95 -12.44
C LEU A 160 11.06 6.25 -13.81
N SER A 161 11.29 7.42 -14.39
CA SER A 161 10.82 7.77 -15.76
C SER A 161 11.39 6.82 -16.81
N ILE A 162 12.69 6.49 -16.70
CA ILE A 162 13.37 5.51 -17.57
C ILE A 162 12.82 4.10 -17.35
N ALA A 163 12.64 3.67 -16.09
CA ALA A 163 12.07 2.37 -15.78
C ALA A 163 10.65 2.18 -16.38
N VAL A 164 9.78 3.18 -16.21
CA VAL A 164 8.44 3.19 -16.81
C VAL A 164 8.53 3.20 -18.34
N GLY A 165 9.39 4.05 -18.92
CA GLY A 165 9.55 4.12 -20.39
C GLY A 165 10.12 2.87 -21.04
N LEU A 166 11.01 2.15 -20.33
CA LEU A 166 11.55 0.85 -20.73
C LEU A 166 10.43 -0.18 -20.86
N LEU A 167 9.67 -0.39 -19.78
CA LEU A 167 8.59 -1.38 -19.78
C LEU A 167 7.43 -1.01 -20.70
N GLU A 168 7.11 0.28 -20.82
CA GLU A 168 6.12 0.82 -21.77
C GLU A 168 6.48 0.47 -23.22
N GLY A 169 7.77 0.45 -23.56
CA GLY A 169 8.25 0.12 -24.90
C GLY A 169 8.40 -1.36 -25.20
N THR A 170 8.65 -2.19 -24.19
CA THR A 170 8.92 -3.62 -24.38
C THR A 170 7.69 -4.48 -24.16
N LEU A 171 7.00 -4.32 -23.03
CA LEU A 171 5.96 -5.24 -22.55
C LEU A 171 4.76 -4.49 -21.94
N PRO A 172 4.05 -3.65 -22.73
CA PRO A 172 2.83 -2.99 -22.27
C PRO A 172 1.70 -4.00 -22.01
N ASN A 173 0.80 -3.67 -21.08
CA ASN A 173 -0.37 -4.47 -20.69
C ASN A 173 -0.05 -5.89 -20.16
N THR A 174 1.15 -6.07 -19.61
CA THR A 174 1.63 -7.31 -19.00
C THR A 174 1.97 -7.06 -17.53
N GLY A 175 1.78 -8.07 -16.67
CA GLY A 175 2.11 -7.95 -15.26
C GLY A 175 3.60 -7.70 -15.03
N ALA A 176 3.92 -6.49 -14.58
CA ALA A 176 5.29 -6.07 -14.28
C ALA A 176 5.36 -5.32 -12.96
N ARG A 177 6.47 -5.52 -12.24
CA ARG A 177 6.78 -4.93 -10.95
C ARG A 177 8.04 -4.08 -11.07
N ILE A 178 7.90 -2.76 -11.00
CA ILE A 178 9.03 -1.82 -10.86
C ILE A 178 9.27 -1.66 -9.37
N MET A 179 10.44 -2.06 -8.88
CA MET A 179 10.79 -2.02 -7.46
C MET A 179 11.85 -0.94 -7.25
N LEU A 180 11.43 0.21 -6.73
CA LEU A 180 12.32 1.34 -6.43
C LEU A 180 12.89 1.18 -5.02
N PHE A 181 14.21 1.16 -4.89
CA PHE A 181 14.94 1.20 -3.62
C PHE A 181 15.66 2.53 -3.51
N THR A 182 15.34 3.32 -2.48
CA THR A 182 15.93 4.66 -2.28
C THR A 182 16.26 4.88 -0.81
N GLY A 183 17.48 5.31 -0.48
CA GLY A 183 17.84 5.73 0.89
C GLY A 183 18.03 7.24 1.06
N GLY A 184 17.02 8.03 0.69
CA GLY A 184 17.06 9.49 0.75
C GLY A 184 16.23 10.19 -0.32
N PRO A 185 16.09 11.53 -0.23
CA PRO A 185 15.21 12.29 -1.10
C PRO A 185 15.82 12.56 -2.49
N PRO A 186 15.01 12.70 -3.55
CA PRO A 186 15.47 13.15 -4.85
C PRO A 186 16.01 14.60 -4.76
N THR A 187 17.26 14.82 -5.15
CA THR A 187 17.96 16.12 -5.06
C THR A 187 18.38 16.70 -6.41
N GLN A 188 18.06 16.01 -7.50
CA GLN A 188 18.40 16.44 -8.85
C GLN A 188 17.36 16.00 -9.87
N GLY A 189 17.07 16.90 -10.82
CA GLY A 189 16.24 16.62 -12.00
C GLY A 189 14.73 16.71 -11.75
N PRO A 190 13.93 16.31 -12.75
CA PRO A 190 12.48 16.12 -12.59
C PRO A 190 12.16 15.21 -11.39
N GLY A 191 11.17 15.59 -10.59
CA GLY A 191 10.84 14.88 -9.35
C GLY A 191 11.69 15.27 -8.13
N MET A 192 12.60 16.25 -8.25
CA MET A 192 13.39 16.76 -7.10
C MET A 192 12.48 17.25 -5.96
N VAL A 193 12.77 16.82 -4.73
CA VAL A 193 11.99 17.10 -3.50
C VAL A 193 12.68 18.13 -2.60
N VAL A 194 14.02 18.14 -2.59
CA VAL A 194 14.83 19.08 -1.80
C VAL A 194 16.10 19.42 -2.56
N GLY A 195 16.70 20.59 -2.27
CA GLY A 195 18.01 20.93 -2.80
C GLY A 195 19.14 20.10 -2.16
N ASP A 196 20.33 20.22 -2.75
CA ASP A 196 21.53 19.52 -2.27
C ASP A 196 22.13 20.15 -1.01
N GLU A 197 21.74 21.34 -0.57
CA GLU A 197 22.29 21.97 0.64
C GLU A 197 21.66 21.47 1.93
N LEU A 198 22.46 20.86 2.82
CA LEU A 198 21.99 20.33 4.12
C LEU A 198 21.41 21.40 5.04
N LYS A 199 21.88 22.66 4.91
CA LYS A 199 21.35 23.80 5.68
C LYS A 199 19.86 24.06 5.42
N THR A 200 19.34 23.61 4.28
CA THR A 200 17.92 23.69 3.95
C THR A 200 17.28 22.34 4.35
N PRO A 201 16.33 22.33 5.28
CA PRO A 201 15.65 21.11 5.69
C PRO A 201 14.72 20.60 4.58
N ILE A 202 14.35 19.32 4.69
CA ILE A 202 13.26 18.75 3.89
C ILE A 202 11.94 19.32 4.42
N ARG A 203 10.96 19.56 3.54
CA ARG A 203 9.65 20.13 3.90
C ARG A 203 8.97 19.36 5.04
N SER A 204 8.36 20.10 5.95
CA SER A 204 7.43 19.63 7.00
C SER A 204 5.98 19.98 6.66
N TRP A 205 4.99 19.45 7.39
CA TRP A 205 3.60 19.89 7.25
C TRP A 205 3.43 21.39 7.46
N HIS A 206 4.21 21.97 8.38
CA HIS A 206 4.20 23.40 8.65
C HIS A 206 4.69 24.23 7.45
N ASP A 207 5.73 23.77 6.76
CA ASP A 207 6.20 24.42 5.53
C ASP A 207 5.16 24.34 4.41
N ILE A 208 4.42 23.24 4.34
CA ILE A 208 3.39 23.00 3.32
C ILE A 208 2.20 23.94 3.53
N GLU A 209 1.72 24.03 4.77
CA GLU A 209 0.61 24.91 5.16
C GLU A 209 0.94 26.39 4.89
N LYS A 210 2.21 26.78 5.08
CA LYS A 210 2.69 28.14 4.79
C LYS A 210 3.12 28.36 3.33
N ASP A 211 2.84 27.42 2.42
CA ASP A 211 3.27 27.41 1.02
C ASP A 211 4.78 27.64 0.81
N ASN A 212 5.60 27.19 1.78
CA ASN A 212 7.06 27.25 1.77
C ASN A 212 7.71 25.96 1.22
N ALA A 213 6.94 25.05 0.63
CA ALA A 213 7.42 23.80 0.03
C ALA A 213 7.69 23.96 -1.48
N ARG A 214 8.78 24.66 -1.83
CA ARG A 214 9.11 25.11 -3.21
C ARG A 214 9.09 24.03 -4.29
N PHE A 215 9.45 22.79 -3.95
CA PHE A 215 9.62 21.70 -4.92
C PHE A 215 8.38 20.83 -5.08
N MET A 216 7.52 20.75 -4.06
CA MET A 216 6.46 19.75 -3.95
C MET A 216 5.56 19.72 -5.19
N LYS A 217 4.90 20.84 -5.53
CA LYS A 217 3.90 20.89 -6.62
C LYS A 217 4.47 20.37 -7.95
N LYS A 218 5.73 20.67 -8.27
CA LYS A 218 6.40 20.20 -9.49
C LYS A 218 6.76 18.72 -9.40
N ALA A 219 7.23 18.25 -8.25
CA ALA A 219 7.58 16.86 -8.02
C ALA A 219 6.35 15.94 -8.02
N THR A 220 5.29 16.31 -7.29
CA THR A 220 4.00 15.57 -7.29
C THR A 220 3.47 15.40 -8.71
N LYS A 221 3.42 16.48 -9.51
CA LYS A 221 2.97 16.40 -10.90
C LYS A 221 3.83 15.47 -11.77
N HIS A 222 5.15 15.43 -11.54
CA HIS A 222 6.05 14.53 -12.24
C HIS A 222 5.69 13.06 -11.96
N TYR A 223 5.59 12.71 -10.68
CA TYR A 223 5.29 11.34 -10.25
C TYR A 223 3.85 10.92 -10.57
N GLU A 224 2.88 11.82 -10.55
CA GLU A 224 1.51 11.57 -11.04
C GLU A 224 1.51 11.21 -12.52
N GLY A 225 2.32 11.90 -13.34
CA GLY A 225 2.51 11.57 -14.74
C GLY A 225 3.08 10.17 -14.95
N LEU A 226 4.08 9.78 -14.15
CA LEU A 226 4.66 8.44 -14.18
C LEU A 226 3.68 7.37 -13.69
N ALA A 227 2.96 7.64 -12.61
CA ALA A 227 1.96 6.74 -12.04
C ALA A 227 0.86 6.41 -13.04
N ASN A 228 0.30 7.43 -13.72
CA ASN A 228 -0.73 7.23 -14.73
C ASN A 228 -0.21 6.46 -15.95
N ARG A 229 1.02 6.71 -16.40
CA ARG A 229 1.66 5.95 -17.49
C ARG A 229 1.84 4.47 -17.12
N ALA A 230 2.39 4.19 -15.94
CA ALA A 230 2.55 2.82 -15.45
C ALA A 230 1.20 2.11 -15.29
N ALA A 231 0.22 2.78 -14.67
CA ALA A 231 -1.09 2.22 -14.43
C ALA A 231 -1.84 1.92 -15.74
N THR A 232 -1.76 2.83 -16.72
CA THR A 232 -2.35 2.63 -18.06
C THR A 232 -1.77 1.38 -18.72
N ASN A 233 -0.46 1.18 -18.62
CA ASN A 233 0.24 0.01 -19.16
C ASN A 233 0.14 -1.25 -18.29
N GLY A 234 -0.56 -1.21 -17.14
CA GLY A 234 -0.74 -2.37 -16.27
C GLY A 234 0.51 -2.78 -15.47
N HIS A 235 1.46 -1.85 -15.29
CA HIS A 235 2.67 -2.05 -14.49
C HIS A 235 2.45 -1.48 -13.09
N CYS A 236 3.03 -2.11 -12.07
CA CYS A 236 3.03 -1.57 -10.71
C CYS A 236 4.38 -1.00 -10.30
N ILE A 237 4.34 -0.05 -9.37
CA ILE A 237 5.53 0.60 -8.81
C ILE A 237 5.52 0.42 -7.29
N ASP A 238 6.48 -0.37 -6.79
CA ASP A 238 6.78 -0.46 -5.38
C ASP A 238 7.84 0.57 -4.99
N ILE A 239 7.76 1.10 -3.77
CA ILE A 239 8.70 2.06 -3.19
C ILE A 239 9.21 1.49 -1.86
N TYR A 240 10.49 1.15 -1.82
CA TYR A 240 11.22 0.73 -0.64
C TYR A 240 12.18 1.87 -0.24
N ALA A 241 11.77 2.65 0.76
CA ALA A 241 12.48 3.83 1.21
C ALA A 241 13.12 3.57 2.58
N CYS A 242 14.45 3.57 2.68
CA CYS A 242 15.13 3.37 3.96
C CYS A 242 16.18 4.44 4.21
N ALA A 243 15.85 5.39 5.08
CA ALA A 243 16.72 6.52 5.44
C ALA A 243 16.34 7.09 6.81
N LEU A 244 17.30 7.74 7.48
CA LEU A 244 17.08 8.43 8.75
C LEU A 244 16.24 9.72 8.63
N ASP A 245 16.13 10.28 7.43
CA ASP A 245 15.35 11.48 7.13
C ASP A 245 14.35 11.16 6.00
N GLN A 246 13.45 12.08 5.70
CA GLN A 246 12.41 11.90 4.69
C GLN A 246 12.98 11.60 3.29
N THR A 247 12.25 10.79 2.51
CA THR A 247 12.67 10.33 1.18
C THR A 247 11.87 10.93 0.03
N GLY A 248 10.87 11.77 0.32
CA GLY A 248 9.98 12.32 -0.71
C GLY A 248 8.80 11.43 -1.04
N LEU A 249 8.36 10.61 -0.09
CA LEU A 249 7.24 9.70 -0.27
C LEU A 249 5.94 10.44 -0.55
N LEU A 250 5.71 11.60 0.07
CA LEU A 250 4.53 12.42 -0.21
C LEU A 250 4.35 12.70 -1.71
N GLU A 251 5.44 13.06 -2.40
CA GLU A 251 5.44 13.37 -3.81
C GLU A 251 5.33 12.11 -4.69
N MET A 252 5.84 10.97 -4.22
CA MET A 252 5.91 9.71 -4.97
C MET A 252 4.73 8.75 -4.72
N LYS A 253 3.93 8.96 -3.66
CA LYS A 253 2.89 8.01 -3.19
C LYS A 253 1.92 7.58 -4.28
N CYS A 254 1.62 8.46 -5.24
CA CYS A 254 0.70 8.17 -6.34
C CYS A 254 1.17 6.99 -7.19
N CYS A 255 2.48 6.77 -7.34
CA CYS A 255 3.04 5.65 -8.10
C CYS A 255 2.57 4.30 -7.55
N SER A 256 2.62 4.12 -6.23
CA SER A 256 2.15 2.89 -5.59
C SER A 256 0.64 2.91 -5.34
N ASN A 257 0.07 4.04 -4.92
CA ASN A 257 -1.37 4.18 -4.65
C ASN A 257 -2.22 3.85 -5.89
N LEU A 258 -1.87 4.36 -7.07
CA LEU A 258 -2.67 4.12 -8.28
C LEU A 258 -2.45 2.74 -8.89
N THR A 259 -1.26 2.17 -8.70
CA THR A 259 -0.89 0.89 -9.35
C THR A 259 -1.08 -0.34 -8.45
N GLY A 260 -1.32 -0.14 -7.15
CA GLY A 260 -1.38 -1.23 -6.16
C GLY A 260 -0.02 -1.77 -5.72
N GLY A 261 1.06 -1.08 -6.09
CA GLY A 261 2.39 -1.38 -5.58
C GLY A 261 2.53 -1.15 -4.08
N GLN A 262 3.59 -1.66 -3.48
CA GLN A 262 3.85 -1.59 -2.04
C GLN A 262 4.63 -0.33 -1.67
N ILE A 263 4.35 0.22 -0.49
CA ILE A 263 5.21 1.24 0.14
C ILE A 263 5.77 0.67 1.44
N VAL A 264 7.09 0.64 1.54
CA VAL A 264 7.84 0.28 2.76
C VAL A 264 8.73 1.45 3.11
N ILE A 265 8.62 1.94 4.35
CA ILE A 265 9.54 2.91 4.92
C ILE A 265 10.32 2.28 6.08
N GLY A 266 11.55 2.71 6.31
CA GLY A 266 12.37 2.30 7.44
C GLY A 266 13.58 3.22 7.62
N ASP A 267 14.35 3.00 8.68
CA ASP A 267 15.51 3.85 9.00
C ASP A 267 16.74 3.46 8.17
N SER A 268 16.85 2.17 7.81
CA SER A 268 18.02 1.56 7.16
C SER A 268 17.63 0.23 6.50
N PHE A 269 18.29 -0.09 5.37
CA PHE A 269 18.14 -1.39 4.70
C PHE A 269 18.79 -2.52 5.52
N ASN A 270 19.75 -2.18 6.39
CA ASN A 270 20.41 -3.11 7.31
C ASN A 270 19.61 -3.38 8.59
N THR A 271 18.29 -3.52 8.48
CA THR A 271 17.40 -3.82 9.60
C THR A 271 16.67 -5.14 9.37
N SER A 272 16.38 -5.88 10.44
CA SER A 272 15.52 -7.06 10.37
C SER A 272 14.12 -6.70 9.85
N LEU A 273 13.63 -5.51 10.20
CA LEU A 273 12.37 -4.94 9.75
C LEU A 273 12.28 -4.90 8.22
N PHE A 274 13.26 -4.30 7.55
CA PHE A 274 13.30 -4.24 6.10
C PHE A 274 13.48 -5.63 5.48
N LYS A 275 14.50 -6.39 5.91
CA LYS A 275 14.84 -7.69 5.33
C LYS A 275 13.65 -8.66 5.35
N GLN A 276 12.95 -8.76 6.48
CA GLN A 276 11.77 -9.60 6.61
C GLN A 276 10.58 -9.05 5.82
N THR A 277 10.32 -7.75 5.84
CA THR A 277 9.23 -7.13 5.07
C THR A 277 9.42 -7.38 3.57
N PHE A 278 10.64 -7.20 3.06
CA PHE A 278 10.93 -7.40 1.65
C PHE A 278 10.79 -8.87 1.24
N GLN A 279 11.27 -9.81 2.06
CA GLN A 279 11.07 -11.24 1.82
C GLN A 279 9.57 -11.60 1.72
N ARG A 280 8.72 -11.01 2.58
CA ARG A 280 7.27 -11.27 2.59
C ARG A 280 6.56 -10.86 1.31
N VAL A 281 7.09 -9.92 0.53
CA VAL A 281 6.55 -9.56 -0.80
C VAL A 281 6.49 -10.79 -1.71
N PHE A 282 7.43 -11.73 -1.55
CA PHE A 282 7.55 -12.96 -2.34
C PHE A 282 6.95 -14.18 -1.63
N SER A 283 6.07 -13.97 -0.65
CA SER A 283 5.37 -15.07 0.05
C SER A 283 4.60 -15.95 -0.94
N LYS A 284 4.73 -17.26 -0.77
CA LYS A 284 4.04 -18.27 -1.59
C LYS A 284 2.78 -18.79 -0.89
N ASP A 285 1.82 -19.22 -1.69
CA ASP A 285 0.64 -19.95 -1.23
C ASP A 285 0.96 -21.44 -1.01
N LEU A 286 -0.04 -22.22 -0.62
CA LEU A 286 0.09 -23.66 -0.40
C LEU A 286 0.49 -24.43 -1.68
N ASN A 287 0.29 -23.84 -2.86
CA ASN A 287 0.66 -24.43 -4.15
C ASN A 287 2.06 -23.98 -4.62
N GLY A 288 2.79 -23.22 -3.80
CA GLY A 288 4.12 -22.70 -4.14
C GLY A 288 4.10 -21.52 -5.11
N ALA A 289 2.94 -20.95 -5.42
CA ALA A 289 2.79 -19.77 -6.27
C ALA A 289 2.81 -18.50 -5.42
N PHE A 290 3.34 -17.39 -5.95
CA PHE A 290 3.34 -16.13 -5.18
C PHE A 290 1.92 -15.65 -4.87
N LYS A 291 1.73 -15.07 -3.67
CA LYS A 291 0.50 -14.40 -3.24
C LYS A 291 0.38 -12.99 -3.86
N MET A 292 0.57 -12.91 -5.17
CA MET A 292 0.43 -11.70 -5.96
C MET A 292 -0.26 -11.99 -7.29
N ALA A 293 -0.98 -11.00 -7.79
CA ALA A 293 -1.65 -11.01 -9.06
C ALA A 293 -1.46 -9.67 -9.76
N PHE A 294 -1.59 -9.67 -11.09
CA PHE A 294 -1.25 -8.52 -11.91
C PHE A 294 -2.34 -8.19 -12.94
N GLY A 295 -2.35 -6.91 -13.35
CA GLY A 295 -3.16 -6.41 -14.46
C GLY A 295 -4.63 -6.75 -14.33
N ALA A 296 -5.19 -6.59 -13.13
CA ALA A 296 -6.57 -6.94 -12.86
C ALA A 296 -7.53 -5.88 -13.38
N ASN A 297 -8.63 -6.34 -13.98
CA ASN A 297 -9.78 -5.52 -14.35
C ASN A 297 -10.97 -5.95 -13.49
N LEU A 298 -11.41 -5.06 -12.62
CA LEU A 298 -12.62 -5.22 -11.82
C LEU A 298 -13.79 -4.57 -12.57
N GLU A 299 -14.79 -5.37 -12.92
CA GLU A 299 -16.08 -4.90 -13.42
C GLU A 299 -17.16 -5.10 -12.36
N VAL A 300 -17.99 -4.09 -12.14
CA VAL A 300 -19.10 -4.13 -11.17
C VAL A 300 -20.42 -3.96 -11.89
N LYS A 301 -21.34 -4.90 -11.64
CA LYS A 301 -22.70 -4.94 -12.20
C LYS A 301 -23.70 -4.86 -11.06
N THR A 302 -24.76 -4.10 -11.24
CA THR A 302 -25.77 -3.87 -10.22
C THR A 302 -27.17 -4.10 -10.79
N SER A 303 -28.14 -4.40 -9.92
CA SER A 303 -29.55 -4.23 -10.26
C SER A 303 -29.83 -2.79 -10.69
N ARG A 304 -30.83 -2.57 -11.55
CA ARG A 304 -31.17 -1.24 -12.12
C ARG A 304 -31.49 -0.16 -11.07
N GLU A 305 -31.93 -0.57 -9.89
CA GLU A 305 -32.26 0.31 -8.77
C GLU A 305 -31.01 0.78 -7.98
N LEU A 306 -29.84 0.21 -8.28
CA LEU A 306 -28.55 0.53 -7.67
C LEU A 306 -27.60 1.11 -8.71
N LYS A 307 -26.99 2.24 -8.37
CA LYS A 307 -25.90 2.84 -9.15
C LYS A 307 -24.60 2.87 -8.33
N ILE A 308 -23.49 2.95 -9.03
CA ILE A 308 -22.15 2.97 -8.47
C ILE A 308 -21.67 4.43 -8.45
N SER A 309 -21.40 4.95 -7.27
CA SER A 309 -20.82 6.28 -7.06
C SER A 309 -19.31 6.28 -7.31
N GLY A 310 -18.63 5.20 -6.95
CA GLY A 310 -17.22 5.01 -7.25
C GLY A 310 -16.51 4.12 -6.24
N ALA A 311 -15.17 4.13 -6.31
CA ALA A 311 -14.30 3.30 -5.49
C ALA A 311 -13.20 4.11 -4.78
N ILE A 312 -12.82 3.69 -3.58
CA ILE A 312 -11.63 4.19 -2.87
C ILE A 312 -10.72 3.01 -2.50
N GLY A 313 -9.47 3.08 -2.97
CA GLY A 313 -8.43 2.09 -2.78
C GLY A 313 -7.49 2.05 -3.99
N PRO A 314 -6.56 1.07 -4.05
CA PRO A 314 -5.53 1.05 -5.08
C PRO A 314 -6.06 0.66 -6.46
N CYS A 315 -6.58 1.63 -7.21
CA CYS A 315 -7.14 1.40 -8.54
C CYS A 315 -7.16 2.67 -9.39
N ILE A 316 -7.29 2.49 -10.71
CA ILE A 316 -7.57 3.57 -11.66
C ILE A 316 -8.88 3.30 -12.41
N SER A 317 -9.56 4.37 -12.84
CA SER A 317 -10.76 4.27 -13.68
C SER A 317 -10.41 3.81 -15.09
N LEU A 318 -11.18 2.87 -15.64
CA LEU A 318 -11.14 2.55 -17.08
C LEU A 318 -12.10 3.44 -17.90
N ASN A 319 -12.81 4.36 -17.25
CA ASN A 319 -13.75 5.29 -17.86
C ASN A 319 -14.81 4.62 -18.76
N VAL A 320 -15.15 3.36 -18.46
CA VAL A 320 -16.22 2.63 -19.14
C VAL A 320 -17.56 3.16 -18.65
N LYS A 321 -18.40 3.62 -19.59
CA LYS A 321 -19.75 4.14 -19.31
C LYS A 321 -20.79 3.02 -19.31
N SER A 322 -21.78 3.14 -18.42
CA SER A 322 -22.82 2.15 -18.20
C SER A 322 -24.02 2.78 -17.48
N PRO A 323 -25.25 2.28 -17.67
CA PRO A 323 -26.43 2.74 -16.92
C PRO A 323 -26.32 2.57 -15.40
N CYS A 324 -25.42 1.70 -14.92
CA CYS A 324 -25.18 1.49 -13.50
C CYS A 324 -24.31 2.57 -12.84
N ILE A 325 -23.90 3.62 -13.54
CA ILE A 325 -23.03 4.67 -13.00
C ILE A 325 -23.86 5.83 -12.45
N SER A 326 -23.60 6.21 -11.21
CA SER A 326 -24.22 7.35 -10.53
C SER A 326 -23.67 8.68 -11.07
N GLU A 327 -24.50 9.72 -11.01
CA GLU A 327 -24.07 11.11 -11.26
C GLU A 327 -23.35 11.71 -10.04
N ASN A 328 -23.60 11.14 -8.84
CA ASN A 328 -22.98 11.51 -7.58
C ASN A 328 -21.68 10.73 -7.39
N GLU A 329 -20.58 11.25 -7.93
CA GLU A 329 -19.27 10.59 -7.89
C GLU A 329 -18.63 10.63 -6.49
N LEU A 330 -18.07 9.50 -6.05
CA LEU A 330 -17.29 9.37 -4.82
C LEU A 330 -15.98 8.62 -5.09
N GLY A 331 -14.85 9.22 -4.70
CA GLY A 331 -13.53 8.63 -4.98
C GLY A 331 -13.25 8.56 -6.48
N VAL A 332 -12.74 7.40 -6.92
CA VAL A 332 -12.55 7.09 -8.34
C VAL A 332 -13.89 6.67 -8.96
N GLY A 333 -14.69 7.67 -9.33
CA GLY A 333 -16.04 7.53 -9.88
C GLY A 333 -16.13 7.50 -11.41
N GLY A 334 -17.34 7.74 -11.93
CA GLY A 334 -17.59 7.93 -13.36
C GLY A 334 -17.40 6.68 -14.23
N THR A 335 -17.32 5.49 -13.63
CA THR A 335 -17.10 4.22 -14.32
C THR A 335 -17.74 3.03 -13.58
N CYS A 336 -17.90 1.91 -14.28
CA CYS A 336 -18.22 0.61 -13.70
C CYS A 336 -17.05 -0.38 -13.80
N GLN A 337 -15.88 0.07 -14.29
CA GLN A 337 -14.69 -0.76 -14.42
C GLN A 337 -13.42 -0.05 -13.92
N TRP A 338 -12.62 -0.75 -13.13
CA TRP A 338 -11.35 -0.28 -12.60
C TRP A 338 -10.21 -1.23 -12.96
N LYS A 339 -9.03 -0.67 -13.21
CA LYS A 339 -7.79 -1.43 -13.34
C LYS A 339 -7.00 -1.38 -12.03
N ILE A 340 -6.49 -2.53 -11.61
CA ILE A 340 -5.64 -2.73 -10.43
C ILE A 340 -4.38 -3.43 -10.93
N CYS A 341 -3.26 -2.71 -11.03
CA CYS A 341 -2.09 -3.22 -11.76
C CYS A 341 -1.36 -4.33 -10.98
N SER A 342 -1.34 -4.25 -9.66
CA SER A 342 -0.97 -5.35 -8.78
C SER A 342 -1.95 -5.44 -7.61
N LEU A 343 -2.27 -6.67 -7.22
CA LEU A 343 -3.03 -6.96 -6.01
C LEU A 343 -2.49 -8.20 -5.31
N ASP A 344 -2.84 -8.33 -4.04
CA ASP A 344 -2.56 -9.44 -3.16
C ASP A 344 -3.87 -9.87 -2.47
N PRO A 345 -3.89 -11.00 -1.73
CA PRO A 345 -5.10 -11.44 -1.03
C PRO A 345 -5.67 -10.45 -0.01
N SER A 346 -4.88 -9.50 0.49
CA SER A 346 -5.32 -8.47 1.45
C SER A 346 -5.89 -7.21 0.78
N THR A 347 -5.72 -7.06 -0.53
CA THR A 347 -6.15 -5.88 -1.27
C THR A 347 -7.66 -5.69 -1.22
N THR A 348 -8.10 -4.64 -0.53
CA THR A 348 -9.51 -4.35 -0.26
C THR A 348 -9.90 -2.97 -0.79
N LEU A 349 -10.87 -2.93 -1.71
CA LEU A 349 -11.47 -1.70 -2.23
C LEU A 349 -12.77 -1.37 -1.50
N ALA A 350 -13.00 -0.08 -1.24
CA ALA A 350 -14.27 0.43 -0.75
C ALA A 350 -15.13 0.87 -1.94
N MET A 351 -16.29 0.25 -2.09
CA MET A 351 -17.23 0.53 -3.18
C MET A 351 -18.44 1.28 -2.63
N TYR A 352 -18.74 2.44 -3.21
CA TYR A 352 -19.86 3.29 -2.79
C TYR A 352 -20.99 3.19 -3.80
N PHE A 353 -22.20 2.99 -3.30
CA PHE A 353 -23.41 2.78 -4.10
C PHE A 353 -24.49 3.79 -3.73
N GLU A 354 -25.36 4.05 -4.69
CA GLU A 354 -26.51 4.91 -4.56
C GLU A 354 -27.78 4.14 -4.93
N VAL A 355 -28.83 4.25 -4.12
CA VAL A 355 -30.16 3.75 -4.47
C VAL A 355 -30.87 4.83 -5.27
N VAL A 356 -31.24 4.53 -6.52
CA VAL A 356 -31.88 5.51 -7.43
C VAL A 356 -33.36 5.24 -7.68
N ASN A 357 -33.93 4.23 -7.03
CA ASN A 357 -35.36 3.96 -7.14
C ASN A 357 -36.16 5.15 -6.59
N GLN A 358 -37.22 5.55 -7.29
CA GLN A 358 -38.06 6.66 -6.81
C GLN A 358 -38.72 6.31 -5.48
N HIS A 359 -38.83 7.27 -4.56
CA HIS A 359 -39.38 7.06 -3.21
C HIS A 359 -40.77 6.41 -3.19
N ASN A 360 -41.59 6.68 -4.22
CA ASN A 360 -42.95 6.12 -4.35
C ASN A 360 -43.01 4.86 -5.25
N ALA A 361 -41.89 4.41 -5.80
CA ALA A 361 -41.89 3.23 -6.67
C ALA A 361 -42.03 1.95 -5.82
N PRO A 362 -42.90 1.00 -6.22
CA PRO A 362 -43.10 -0.22 -5.45
C PRO A 362 -41.81 -1.03 -5.39
N ILE A 363 -41.41 -1.43 -4.18
CA ILE A 363 -40.39 -2.43 -3.99
C ILE A 363 -40.93 -3.76 -4.58
N PRO A 364 -40.22 -4.43 -5.49
CA PRO A 364 -40.68 -5.71 -6.01
C PRO A 364 -40.89 -6.69 -4.85
N GLN A 365 -42.07 -7.29 -4.72
CA GLN A 365 -42.35 -8.27 -3.66
C GLN A 365 -41.36 -9.44 -3.74
N GLY A 366 -40.60 -9.69 -2.67
CA GLY A 366 -39.52 -10.70 -2.65
C GLY A 366 -38.27 -10.32 -3.46
N GLY A 367 -38.20 -9.10 -4.00
CA GLY A 367 -37.06 -8.59 -4.75
C GLY A 367 -35.84 -8.33 -3.88
N ARG A 368 -34.66 -8.60 -4.43
CA ARG A 368 -33.37 -8.29 -3.79
C ARG A 368 -32.55 -7.41 -4.72
N GLY A 369 -31.83 -6.45 -4.13
CA GLY A 369 -30.76 -5.74 -4.83
C GLY A 369 -29.57 -6.68 -4.98
N ALA A 370 -29.07 -6.85 -6.19
CA ALA A 370 -27.91 -7.68 -6.48
C ALA A 370 -26.73 -6.83 -6.94
N ILE A 371 -25.54 -7.24 -6.53
CA ILE A 371 -24.27 -6.67 -6.98
C ILE A 371 -23.36 -7.84 -7.36
N GLN A 372 -22.78 -7.78 -8.55
CA GLN A 372 -21.82 -8.75 -9.03
C GLN A 372 -20.48 -8.06 -9.30
N PHE A 373 -19.43 -8.61 -8.70
CA PHE A 373 -18.04 -8.22 -8.90
C PHE A 373 -17.37 -9.27 -9.79
N VAL A 374 -16.78 -8.83 -10.89
CA VAL A 374 -16.04 -9.70 -11.83
C VAL A 374 -14.61 -9.17 -11.92
N THR A 375 -13.66 -9.90 -11.34
CA THR A 375 -12.24 -9.52 -11.34
C THR A 375 -11.46 -10.44 -12.24
N GLN A 376 -10.99 -9.94 -13.38
CA GLN A 376 -10.15 -10.68 -14.32
C GLN A 376 -8.70 -10.30 -14.10
N TYR A 377 -7.78 -11.24 -13.91
CA TYR A 377 -6.39 -10.91 -13.59
C TYR A 377 -5.40 -11.97 -14.10
N GLN A 378 -4.12 -11.62 -14.12
CA GLN A 378 -3.01 -12.55 -14.35
C GLN A 378 -2.53 -13.08 -12.99
N HIS A 379 -2.70 -14.37 -12.74
CA HIS A 379 -2.18 -15.02 -11.54
C HIS A 379 -0.64 -15.12 -11.60
N SER A 380 0.03 -15.25 -10.46
CA SER A 380 1.49 -15.42 -10.39
C SER A 380 2.01 -16.65 -11.15
N SER A 381 1.18 -17.67 -11.32
CA SER A 381 1.44 -18.83 -12.17
C SER A 381 1.23 -18.54 -13.68
N THR A 382 1.12 -17.27 -14.08
CA THR A 382 0.88 -16.75 -15.45
C THR A 382 -0.49 -17.06 -16.08
N HIS A 383 -1.30 -17.94 -15.47
CA HIS A 383 -2.66 -18.20 -15.92
C HIS A 383 -3.57 -16.97 -15.76
N ARG A 384 -4.45 -16.76 -16.74
CA ARG A 384 -5.55 -15.80 -16.61
C ARG A 384 -6.65 -16.40 -15.75
N ARG A 385 -7.12 -15.64 -14.76
CA ARG A 385 -8.20 -16.04 -13.85
C ARG A 385 -9.32 -15.03 -13.87
N ILE A 386 -10.53 -15.49 -13.58
CA ILE A 386 -11.72 -14.65 -13.40
C ILE A 386 -12.34 -15.02 -12.06
N ARG A 387 -12.33 -14.10 -11.11
CA ARG A 387 -13.03 -14.26 -9.84
C ARG A 387 -14.38 -13.54 -9.90
N VAL A 388 -15.45 -14.26 -9.64
CA VAL A 388 -16.82 -13.73 -9.66
C VAL A 388 -17.41 -13.84 -8.27
N THR A 389 -17.86 -12.73 -7.71
CA THR A 389 -18.60 -12.67 -6.44
C THR A 389 -19.95 -12.02 -6.70
N THR A 390 -21.04 -12.72 -6.41
CA THR A 390 -22.40 -12.18 -6.51
C THR A 390 -23.04 -12.13 -5.13
N VAL A 391 -23.41 -10.94 -4.69
CA VAL A 391 -24.11 -10.71 -3.42
C VAL A 391 -25.50 -10.16 -3.68
N ALA A 392 -26.44 -10.49 -2.79
CA ALA A 392 -27.79 -9.94 -2.80
C ALA A 392 -28.18 -9.46 -1.40
N ARG A 393 -28.93 -8.37 -1.33
CA ARG A 393 -29.49 -7.81 -0.10
C ARG A 393 -30.97 -7.51 -0.29
N ASN A 394 -31.75 -7.64 0.78
CA ASN A 394 -33.18 -7.35 0.74
C ASN A 394 -33.39 -5.84 0.62
N TRP A 395 -34.42 -5.45 -0.13
CA TRP A 395 -34.94 -4.09 -0.07
C TRP A 395 -35.76 -3.91 1.21
N ALA A 396 -35.74 -2.69 1.75
CA ALA A 396 -36.55 -2.31 2.89
C ALA A 396 -37.17 -0.92 2.64
N ASP A 397 -38.45 -0.78 2.96
CA ASP A 397 -39.11 0.53 2.94
C ASP A 397 -38.77 1.30 4.22
N ALA A 398 -38.08 2.43 4.07
CA ALA A 398 -37.63 3.22 5.21
C ALA A 398 -38.79 3.76 6.09
N GLN A 399 -40.01 3.87 5.57
CA GLN A 399 -41.16 4.36 6.34
C GLN A 399 -41.75 3.30 7.26
N THR A 400 -41.78 2.04 6.82
CA THR A 400 -42.44 0.94 7.53
C THR A 400 -41.46 -0.04 8.17
N GLN A 401 -40.21 -0.08 7.71
CA GLN A 401 -39.22 -1.09 8.04
C GLN A 401 -37.88 -0.51 8.53
N LEU A 402 -37.90 0.69 9.12
CA LEU A 402 -36.69 1.35 9.64
C LEU A 402 -35.91 0.46 10.63
N GLN A 403 -36.61 -0.32 11.47
CA GLN A 403 -36.00 -1.26 12.41
C GLN A 403 -35.17 -2.35 11.71
N HIS A 404 -35.59 -2.81 10.52
CA HIS A 404 -34.82 -3.78 9.74
C HIS A 404 -33.55 -3.16 9.14
N ILE A 405 -33.59 -1.87 8.80
CA ILE A 405 -32.41 -1.12 8.33
C ILE A 405 -31.43 -0.92 9.50
N GLU A 406 -31.95 -0.54 10.67
CA GLU A 406 -31.17 -0.36 11.90
C GLU A 406 -30.45 -1.66 12.29
N ALA A 407 -31.18 -2.77 12.35
CA ALA A 407 -30.62 -4.07 12.71
C ALA A 407 -29.61 -4.63 11.69
N ALA A 408 -29.61 -4.11 10.46
CA ALA A 408 -28.68 -4.52 9.40
C ALA A 408 -27.43 -3.62 9.31
N PHE A 409 -27.30 -2.61 10.16
CA PHE A 409 -26.14 -1.73 10.17
C PHE A 409 -24.91 -2.44 10.74
N ASP A 410 -23.85 -2.45 9.93
CA ASP A 410 -22.53 -2.90 10.34
C ASP A 410 -21.71 -1.67 10.75
N GLN A 411 -21.61 -1.42 12.05
CA GLN A 411 -20.91 -0.25 12.57
C GLN A 411 -19.40 -0.26 12.30
N GLU A 412 -18.78 -1.44 12.25
CA GLU A 412 -17.35 -1.59 11.95
C GLU A 412 -17.08 -1.23 10.50
N ALA A 413 -17.80 -1.85 9.56
CA ALA A 413 -17.68 -1.55 8.14
C ALA A 413 -18.08 -0.10 7.84
N GLY A 414 -19.15 0.39 8.47
CA GLY A 414 -19.59 1.78 8.37
C GLY A 414 -18.52 2.77 8.83
N ALA A 415 -17.80 2.48 9.92
CA ALA A 415 -16.70 3.31 10.41
C ALA A 415 -15.52 3.33 9.43
N VAL A 416 -15.11 2.18 8.91
CA VAL A 416 -13.99 2.09 7.94
C VAL A 416 -14.32 2.75 6.61
N LEU A 417 -15.55 2.59 6.10
CA LEU A 417 -15.99 3.27 4.87
C LEU A 417 -16.01 4.80 5.05
N MET A 418 -16.52 5.28 6.18
CA MET A 418 -16.51 6.72 6.49
C MET A 418 -15.10 7.26 6.70
N ALA A 419 -14.22 6.49 7.33
CA ALA A 419 -12.81 6.81 7.46
C ALA A 419 -12.12 6.92 6.10
N ARG A 420 -12.36 5.98 5.17
CA ARG A 420 -11.79 6.03 3.81
C ARG A 420 -12.26 7.27 3.04
N LEU A 421 -13.53 7.68 3.18
CA LEU A 421 -14.01 8.95 2.64
C LEU A 421 -13.30 10.16 3.28
N GLY A 422 -13.17 10.17 4.61
CA GLY A 422 -12.49 11.25 5.33
C GLY A 422 -11.02 11.39 4.93
N VAL A 423 -10.29 10.28 4.86
CA VAL A 423 -8.88 10.25 4.44
C VAL A 423 -8.71 10.69 2.99
N TYR A 424 -9.58 10.22 2.09
CA TYR A 424 -9.57 10.65 0.69
C TYR A 424 -9.81 12.15 0.54
N ARG A 425 -10.81 12.70 1.26
CA ARG A 425 -11.06 14.15 1.30
C ARG A 425 -9.87 14.92 1.86
N ALA A 426 -9.22 14.42 2.90
CA ALA A 426 -8.05 15.03 3.52
C ALA A 426 -6.78 15.04 2.63
N GLU A 427 -6.83 14.47 1.42
CA GLU A 427 -5.77 14.65 0.43
C GLU A 427 -5.93 15.93 -0.40
N THR A 428 -7.15 16.48 -0.48
CA THR A 428 -7.48 17.65 -1.31
C THR A 428 -8.09 18.81 -0.53
N GLU A 429 -8.80 18.53 0.55
CA GLU A 429 -9.48 19.48 1.44
C GLU A 429 -8.63 19.76 2.69
N GLU A 430 -8.85 20.92 3.33
CA GLU A 430 -8.17 21.26 4.58
C GLU A 430 -8.68 20.40 5.75
N GLY A 431 -7.76 20.01 6.64
CA GLY A 431 -8.05 19.12 7.78
C GLY A 431 -9.26 19.54 8.64
N PRO A 432 -9.38 20.81 9.07
CA PRO A 432 -10.51 21.26 9.89
C PRO A 432 -11.88 21.06 9.22
N ASP A 433 -11.97 21.18 7.90
CA ASP A 433 -13.23 21.02 7.18
C ASP A 433 -13.64 19.55 7.06
N VAL A 434 -12.67 18.65 6.87
CA VAL A 434 -12.89 17.20 6.91
C VAL A 434 -13.41 16.75 8.27
N LEU A 435 -12.84 17.29 9.36
CA LEU A 435 -13.29 16.98 10.72
C LEU A 435 -14.71 17.49 10.98
N ARG A 436 -15.04 18.72 10.55
CA ARG A 436 -16.40 19.26 10.63
C ARG A 436 -17.39 18.43 9.83
N TRP A 437 -16.99 17.95 8.65
CA TRP A 437 -17.82 17.05 7.84
C TRP A 437 -18.10 15.74 8.58
N LEU A 438 -17.07 15.13 9.16
CA LEU A 438 -17.17 13.88 9.92
C LEU A 438 -18.09 14.04 11.15
N ASP A 439 -17.87 15.09 11.94
CA ASP A 439 -18.68 15.41 13.12
C ASP A 439 -20.16 15.63 12.72
N ARG A 440 -20.42 16.32 11.59
CA ARG A 440 -21.79 16.49 11.07
C ARG A 440 -22.44 15.17 10.66
N GLN A 441 -21.70 14.23 10.07
CA GLN A 441 -22.26 12.91 9.72
C GLN A 441 -22.58 12.09 10.98
N LEU A 442 -21.68 12.11 11.97
CA LEU A 442 -21.90 11.45 13.26
C LEU A 442 -23.16 12.00 13.96
N ILE A 443 -23.30 13.32 14.05
CA ILE A 443 -24.48 13.96 14.66
C ILE A 443 -25.75 13.56 13.93
N ARG A 444 -25.76 13.55 12.58
CA ARG A 444 -26.93 13.15 11.79
C ARG A 444 -27.32 11.69 12.02
N LEU A 445 -26.34 10.81 12.13
CA LEU A 445 -26.55 9.39 12.44
C LEU A 445 -27.16 9.25 13.84
N CYS A 446 -26.59 9.90 14.86
CA CYS A 446 -27.12 9.89 16.23
C CYS A 446 -28.54 10.48 16.31
N GLN A 447 -28.82 11.56 15.58
CA GLN A 447 -30.16 12.17 15.55
C GLN A 447 -31.22 11.27 14.90
N LYS A 448 -30.82 10.47 13.91
CA LYS A 448 -31.73 9.61 13.13
C LYS A 448 -31.98 8.25 13.78
N PHE A 449 -30.95 7.66 14.38
CA PHE A 449 -31.00 6.29 14.93
C PHE A 449 -30.87 6.22 16.45
N GLY A 450 -30.53 7.33 17.11
CA GLY A 450 -30.50 7.40 18.57
C GLY A 450 -31.88 7.64 19.17
N GLN A 451 -32.06 7.16 20.40
CA GLN A 451 -33.25 7.39 21.21
C GLN A 451 -32.96 8.50 22.22
N TYR A 452 -33.73 9.58 22.21
CA TYR A 452 -33.56 10.70 23.12
C TYR A 452 -34.84 11.53 23.24
N ASN A 453 -34.99 12.18 24.38
CA ASN A 453 -35.93 13.27 24.57
C ASN A 453 -35.29 14.58 24.09
N LYS A 454 -36.07 15.40 23.41
CA LYS A 454 -35.59 16.70 22.96
C LYS A 454 -35.17 17.54 24.16
N ASP A 455 -34.03 18.22 24.04
CA ASP A 455 -33.46 19.12 25.05
C ASP A 455 -33.03 18.43 26.37
N ASP A 456 -32.95 17.09 26.41
CA ASP A 456 -32.40 16.31 27.54
C ASP A 456 -31.25 15.38 27.08
N PRO A 457 -29.98 15.82 27.20
CA PRO A 457 -28.82 15.03 26.80
C PRO A 457 -28.66 13.70 27.55
N THR A 458 -29.16 13.60 28.79
CA THR A 458 -28.98 12.39 29.62
C THR A 458 -29.87 11.24 29.19
N SER A 459 -30.91 11.53 28.41
CA SER A 459 -31.81 10.54 27.83
C SER A 459 -31.21 9.80 26.62
N PHE A 460 -30.12 10.31 26.04
CA PHE A 460 -29.58 9.78 24.79
C PHE A 460 -29.04 8.36 24.93
N ARG A 461 -29.51 7.45 24.07
CA ARG A 461 -29.07 6.06 23.99
C ARG A 461 -28.93 5.62 22.54
N LEU A 462 -27.97 4.73 22.31
CA LEU A 462 -27.79 4.01 21.04
C LEU A 462 -28.07 2.52 21.29
N SER A 463 -28.63 1.85 20.28
CA SER A 463 -28.73 0.40 20.27
C SER A 463 -27.35 -0.24 20.08
N ASP A 464 -27.23 -1.53 20.40
CA ASP A 464 -25.96 -2.27 20.30
C ASP A 464 -25.34 -2.19 18.90
N ALA A 465 -26.20 -2.13 17.85
CA ALA A 465 -25.81 -1.97 16.46
C ALA A 465 -25.03 -0.67 16.16
N PHE A 466 -25.14 0.36 17.00
CA PHE A 466 -24.51 1.67 16.80
C PHE A 466 -23.59 2.09 17.96
N SER A 467 -23.57 1.33 19.05
CA SER A 467 -22.92 1.70 20.30
C SER A 467 -21.43 2.01 20.19
N LEU A 468 -20.69 1.31 19.32
CA LEU A 468 -19.25 1.50 19.10
C LEU A 468 -18.93 2.57 18.06
N TYR A 469 -19.89 2.91 17.19
CA TYR A 469 -19.65 3.85 16.09
C TYR A 469 -19.11 5.22 16.55
N PRO A 470 -19.67 5.88 17.60
CA PRO A 470 -19.10 7.12 18.12
C PRO A 470 -17.66 6.96 18.64
N GLN A 471 -17.33 5.81 19.24
CA GLN A 471 -15.98 5.51 19.72
C GLN A 471 -15.00 5.41 18.55
N PHE A 472 -15.36 4.71 17.46
CA PHE A 472 -14.53 4.68 16.26
C PHE A 472 -14.32 6.08 15.67
N MET A 473 -15.37 6.90 15.61
CA MET A 473 -15.24 8.29 15.12
C MET A 473 -14.36 9.15 16.03
N PHE A 474 -14.40 8.94 17.35
CA PHE A 474 -13.53 9.59 18.31
C PHE A 474 -12.05 9.25 18.10
N HIS A 475 -11.70 7.99 17.85
CA HIS A 475 -10.32 7.61 17.56
C HIS A 475 -9.89 8.05 16.14
N LEU A 476 -10.77 7.93 15.15
CA LEU A 476 -10.50 8.37 13.78
C LEU A 476 -10.15 9.86 13.69
N ARG A 477 -10.95 10.74 14.31
CA ARG A 477 -10.76 12.21 14.20
C ARG A 477 -9.46 12.73 14.84
N ARG A 478 -8.84 11.91 15.69
CA ARG A 478 -7.55 12.19 16.35
C ARG A 478 -6.38 11.34 15.85
N SER A 479 -6.66 10.40 14.95
CA SER A 479 -5.67 9.51 14.36
C SER A 479 -4.68 10.28 13.46
N PRO A 480 -3.48 9.72 13.20
CA PRO A 480 -2.52 10.31 12.27
C PRO A 480 -3.01 10.38 10.81
N PHE A 481 -4.13 9.72 10.49
CA PHE A 481 -4.73 9.80 9.16
C PHE A 481 -5.33 11.18 8.88
N LEU A 482 -5.91 11.83 9.89
CA LEU A 482 -6.57 13.14 9.78
C LEU A 482 -5.80 14.24 10.51
N GLN A 483 -5.18 13.94 11.66
CA GLN A 483 -4.31 14.86 12.40
C GLN A 483 -2.85 14.60 12.03
N VAL A 484 -2.36 15.32 11.03
CA VAL A 484 -0.99 15.10 10.51
C VAL A 484 0.11 15.75 11.34
N PHE A 485 -0.25 16.56 12.34
CA PHE A 485 0.70 17.15 13.28
C PHE A 485 1.45 16.03 14.06
N ASN A 486 2.70 16.30 14.47
CA ASN A 486 3.66 15.32 15.03
C ASN A 486 4.12 14.20 14.10
N ASN A 487 3.70 14.18 12.84
CA ASN A 487 4.21 13.25 11.84
C ASN A 487 4.90 14.02 10.72
N SER A 488 5.84 13.39 10.04
CA SER A 488 6.35 13.91 8.78
C SER A 488 5.33 13.71 7.63
N PRO A 489 5.39 14.52 6.57
CA PRO A 489 4.56 14.28 5.39
C PRO A 489 4.73 12.91 4.73
N ASP A 490 5.91 12.31 4.83
CA ASP A 490 6.18 10.96 4.34
C ASP A 490 5.47 9.88 5.20
N GLU A 491 5.56 9.98 6.52
CA GLU A 491 4.86 9.05 7.45
C GLU A 491 3.34 9.11 7.28
N SER A 492 2.76 10.32 7.22
CA SER A 492 1.33 10.46 6.96
C SER A 492 0.91 9.81 5.64
N SER A 493 1.74 9.92 4.59
CA SER A 493 1.48 9.29 3.29
C SER A 493 1.57 7.77 3.36
N TYR A 494 2.53 7.25 4.13
CA TYR A 494 2.68 5.82 4.40
C TYR A 494 1.47 5.24 5.16
N TYR A 495 1.02 5.90 6.23
CA TYR A 495 -0.15 5.45 6.99
C TYR A 495 -1.40 5.42 6.11
N ARG A 496 -1.65 6.49 5.34
CA ARG A 496 -2.80 6.57 4.43
C ARG A 496 -2.75 5.51 3.32
N HIS A 497 -1.56 5.20 2.79
CA HIS A 497 -1.39 4.14 1.79
C HIS A 497 -1.89 2.78 2.30
N HIS A 498 -1.42 2.37 3.48
CA HIS A 498 -1.79 1.09 4.06
C HIS A 498 -3.27 1.07 4.45
N PHE A 499 -3.78 2.14 5.06
CA PHE A 499 -5.20 2.24 5.41
C PHE A 499 -6.14 2.08 4.20
N ALA A 500 -5.79 2.67 3.04
CA ALA A 500 -6.62 2.62 1.85
C ALA A 500 -6.71 1.24 1.18
N ARG A 501 -5.79 0.31 1.49
CA ARG A 501 -5.72 -1.03 0.85
C ARG A 501 -6.07 -2.19 1.76
N GLN A 502 -6.12 -1.99 3.07
CA GLN A 502 -6.26 -3.06 4.07
C GLN A 502 -7.71 -3.48 4.32
N ASP A 503 -7.90 -4.69 4.85
CA ASP A 503 -9.23 -5.23 5.15
C ASP A 503 -9.89 -4.54 6.36
N LEU A 504 -11.11 -4.97 6.70
CA LEU A 504 -11.89 -4.43 7.81
C LEU A 504 -11.12 -4.53 9.13
N THR A 505 -10.63 -5.73 9.47
CA THR A 505 -9.99 -6.00 10.76
C THR A 505 -8.75 -5.16 10.95
N GLN A 506 -7.84 -5.13 9.96
CA GLN A 506 -6.62 -4.32 10.06
C GLN A 506 -6.94 -2.82 10.06
N SER A 507 -7.97 -2.38 9.32
CA SER A 507 -8.41 -0.98 9.31
C SER A 507 -8.97 -0.53 10.66
N LEU A 508 -9.68 -1.39 11.39
CA LEU A 508 -10.16 -1.09 12.74
C LEU A 508 -8.99 -0.93 13.72
N ILE A 509 -8.01 -1.84 13.68
CA ILE A 509 -6.79 -1.75 14.51
C ILE A 509 -6.05 -0.42 14.25
N MET A 510 -5.99 0.00 12.99
CA MET A 510 -5.41 1.28 12.59
C MET A 510 -6.17 2.49 13.16
N ILE A 511 -7.50 2.45 13.15
CA ILE A 511 -8.35 3.55 13.67
C ILE A 511 -8.28 3.59 15.20
N GLN A 512 -8.50 2.43 15.83
CA GLN A 512 -8.54 2.24 17.27
C GLN A 512 -7.60 1.08 17.63
N PRO A 513 -6.37 1.40 18.08
CA PRO A 513 -5.43 0.39 18.54
C PRO A 513 -6.02 -0.54 19.60
N ILE A 514 -5.67 -1.81 19.53
CA ILE A 514 -6.09 -2.81 20.51
C ILE A 514 -5.07 -2.85 21.64
N LEU A 515 -5.56 -2.93 22.87
CA LEU A 515 -4.73 -3.03 24.08
C LEU A 515 -5.11 -4.28 24.85
N TYR A 516 -4.17 -5.21 25.01
CA TYR A 516 -4.33 -6.41 25.84
C TYR A 516 -3.61 -6.22 27.18
N SER A 517 -4.23 -6.74 28.23
CA SER A 517 -3.71 -6.72 29.60
C SER A 517 -3.39 -8.14 30.06
N TYR A 518 -2.16 -8.35 30.52
CA TYR A 518 -1.67 -9.60 31.08
C TYR A 518 -1.40 -9.40 32.57
N SER A 519 -1.92 -10.30 33.39
CA SER A 519 -1.74 -10.28 34.84
C SER A 519 -1.77 -11.70 35.40
N PHE A 520 -1.49 -11.86 36.70
CA PHE A 520 -1.66 -13.14 37.38
C PHE A 520 -3.12 -13.54 37.59
N TYR A 521 -4.06 -12.61 37.43
CA TYR A 521 -5.47 -12.77 37.84
C TYR A 521 -6.40 -13.10 36.67
N GLY A 522 -5.93 -13.87 35.69
CA GLY A 522 -6.75 -14.32 34.57
C GLY A 522 -5.97 -14.45 33.27
N PRO A 523 -6.62 -14.94 32.21
CA PRO A 523 -6.05 -14.94 30.87
C PRO A 523 -5.90 -13.49 30.33
N PRO A 524 -5.15 -13.30 29.23
CA PRO A 524 -5.06 -12.01 28.56
C PRO A 524 -6.45 -11.49 28.17
N GLU A 525 -6.76 -10.25 28.53
CA GLU A 525 -8.06 -9.63 28.25
C GLU A 525 -7.88 -8.29 27.50
N PRO A 526 -8.77 -7.97 26.54
CA PRO A 526 -8.78 -6.66 25.93
C PRO A 526 -9.26 -5.61 26.95
N VAL A 527 -8.51 -4.52 27.07
CA VAL A 527 -8.82 -3.39 27.96
C VAL A 527 -9.05 -2.11 27.16
N LEU A 528 -9.70 -1.14 27.77
CA LEU A 528 -9.94 0.16 27.14
C LEU A 528 -8.60 0.85 26.85
N LEU A 529 -8.53 1.55 25.72
CA LEU A 529 -7.40 2.39 25.35
C LEU A 529 -7.46 3.72 26.15
N ASP A 530 -7.22 3.61 27.46
CA ASP A 530 -7.28 4.68 28.45
C ASP A 530 -6.12 4.55 29.44
N SER A 531 -5.67 5.68 29.97
CA SER A 531 -4.73 5.78 31.09
C SER A 531 -5.10 4.92 32.30
N SER A 532 -6.39 4.70 32.56
CA SER A 532 -6.87 3.84 33.66
C SER A 532 -6.47 2.36 33.50
N SER A 533 -6.15 1.92 32.28
CA SER A 533 -5.66 0.57 31.99
C SER A 533 -4.16 0.41 32.29
N ILE A 534 -3.42 1.50 32.53
CA ILE A 534 -1.99 1.48 32.82
C ILE A 534 -1.78 1.22 34.32
N LEU A 535 -1.70 -0.05 34.68
CA LEU A 535 -1.54 -0.51 36.06
C LEU A 535 -0.09 -1.00 36.34
N ALA A 536 0.35 -0.86 37.59
CA ALA A 536 1.73 -1.16 37.99
C ALA A 536 2.06 -2.67 37.96
N ASP A 537 1.06 -3.51 38.22
CA ASP A 537 1.16 -4.96 38.36
C ASP A 537 0.74 -5.72 37.09
N ARG A 538 0.62 -5.02 35.95
CA ARG A 538 0.20 -5.61 34.68
C ARG A 538 1.23 -5.38 33.57
N ILE A 539 1.17 -6.24 32.56
CA ILE A 539 1.87 -6.05 31.29
C ILE A 539 0.82 -5.71 30.23
N LEU A 540 1.12 -4.74 29.37
CA LEU A 540 0.26 -4.36 28.28
C LEU A 540 0.89 -4.71 26.93
N LEU A 541 0.09 -5.25 26.02
CA LEU A 541 0.43 -5.41 24.60
C LEU A 541 -0.48 -4.51 23.78
N MET A 542 0.09 -3.46 23.19
CA MET A 542 -0.61 -2.56 22.29
C MET A 542 -0.29 -2.90 20.84
N ASP A 543 -1.33 -3.05 20.03
CA ASP A 543 -1.25 -3.25 18.60
C ASP A 543 -1.88 -2.06 17.86
N THR A 544 -1.03 -1.27 17.19
CA THR A 544 -1.45 -0.09 16.39
C THR A 544 -1.46 -0.37 14.89
N PHE A 545 -1.42 -1.64 14.48
CA PHE A 545 -1.11 -2.11 13.14
C PHE A 545 0.36 -1.85 12.71
N PHE A 546 0.83 -0.62 12.83
CA PHE A 546 2.18 -0.20 12.42
C PHE A 546 3.26 -0.49 13.47
N GLN A 547 2.87 -0.57 14.74
CA GLN A 547 3.75 -0.85 15.86
C GLN A 547 3.12 -1.90 16.78
N ILE A 548 3.98 -2.75 17.35
CA ILE A 548 3.65 -3.66 18.44
C ILE A 548 4.45 -3.22 19.65
N VAL A 549 3.76 -2.81 20.70
CA VAL A 549 4.37 -2.26 21.91
C VAL A 549 4.04 -3.15 23.10
N ILE A 550 5.07 -3.65 23.77
CA ILE A 550 4.94 -4.28 25.08
C ILE A 550 5.38 -3.26 26.13
N TYR A 551 4.49 -3.00 27.10
CA TYR A 551 4.74 -2.11 28.23
C TYR A 551 4.68 -2.90 29.54
N LEU A 552 5.77 -2.84 30.32
CA LEU A 552 5.82 -3.40 31.67
C LEU A 552 5.43 -2.34 32.71
N GLY A 553 4.39 -2.63 33.51
CA GLY A 553 4.04 -1.83 34.68
C GLY A 553 5.18 -1.73 35.69
N GLU A 554 5.14 -0.71 36.54
CA GLU A 554 6.23 -0.37 37.47
C GLU A 554 6.68 -1.57 38.32
N THR A 555 5.74 -2.29 38.92
CA THR A 555 6.04 -3.45 39.76
C THR A 555 6.61 -4.61 38.95
N ILE A 556 6.04 -4.88 37.77
CA ILE A 556 6.55 -5.92 36.86
C ILE A 556 7.98 -5.61 36.40
N ALA A 557 8.25 -4.34 36.07
CA ALA A 557 9.58 -3.90 35.66
C ALA A 557 10.61 -4.07 36.79
N GLN A 558 10.24 -3.74 38.03
CA GLN A 558 11.09 -3.96 39.21
C GLN A 558 11.37 -5.46 39.42
N TRP A 559 10.36 -6.32 39.33
CA TRP A 559 10.52 -7.77 39.46
C TRP A 559 11.38 -8.39 38.37
N ARG A 560 11.22 -7.93 37.11
CA ARG A 560 12.06 -8.35 35.99
C ARG A 560 13.52 -7.97 36.21
N LYS A 561 13.78 -6.76 36.70
CA LYS A 561 15.14 -6.27 37.03
C LYS A 561 15.77 -7.02 38.20
N ALA A 562 14.96 -7.44 39.17
CA ALA A 562 15.40 -8.25 40.31
C ALA A 562 15.74 -9.70 39.91
N GLY A 563 15.43 -10.14 38.69
CA GLY A 563 15.78 -11.47 38.19
C GLY A 563 14.87 -12.58 38.70
N TYR A 564 13.65 -12.27 39.15
CA TYR A 564 12.73 -13.30 39.67
C TYR A 564 12.37 -14.35 38.62
N GLN A 565 12.35 -14.02 37.33
CA GLN A 565 12.07 -14.97 36.25
C GLN A 565 13.10 -16.11 36.11
N ASP A 566 14.29 -15.95 36.69
CA ASP A 566 15.37 -16.95 36.62
C ASP A 566 15.35 -17.91 37.84
N MET A 567 14.52 -17.62 38.83
CA MET A 567 14.36 -18.43 40.03
C MET A 567 13.29 -19.52 39.82
N PRO A 568 13.55 -20.78 40.22
CA PRO A 568 12.60 -21.87 40.03
C PRO A 568 11.29 -21.68 40.80
N GLU A 569 11.28 -20.90 41.89
CA GLU A 569 10.09 -20.60 42.67
C GLU A 569 9.09 -19.69 41.94
N TYR A 570 9.53 -18.95 40.92
CA TYR A 570 8.73 -17.95 40.20
C TYR A 570 8.54 -18.30 38.71
N GLU A 571 8.37 -19.57 38.40
CA GLU A 571 8.08 -20.04 37.03
C GLU A 571 6.82 -19.38 36.43
N ASN A 572 5.82 -19.09 37.27
CA ASN A 572 4.62 -18.34 36.88
C ASN A 572 4.94 -16.92 36.38
N PHE A 573 5.90 -16.23 36.97
CA PHE A 573 6.32 -14.90 36.54
C PHE A 573 7.06 -14.96 35.20
N LYS A 574 7.88 -16.00 34.98
CA LYS A 574 8.52 -16.26 33.69
C LYS A 574 7.47 -16.46 32.59
N GLN A 575 6.42 -17.24 32.86
CA GLN A 575 5.30 -17.43 31.93
C GLN A 575 4.55 -16.12 31.64
N LEU A 576 4.32 -15.29 32.67
CA LEU A 576 3.67 -13.98 32.51
C LEU A 576 4.48 -13.04 31.59
N LEU A 577 5.81 -13.02 31.72
CA LEU A 577 6.68 -12.23 30.83
C LEU A 577 6.73 -12.76 29.40
N GLN A 578 6.59 -14.08 29.22
CA GLN A 578 6.69 -14.73 27.92
C GLN A 578 5.40 -14.62 27.09
N ALA A 579 4.22 -14.70 27.72
CA ALA A 579 2.94 -14.67 27.03
C ALA A 579 2.75 -13.50 26.03
N PRO A 580 2.98 -12.22 26.40
CA PRO A 580 2.85 -11.11 25.44
C PRO A 580 3.93 -11.14 24.34
N LEU A 581 5.09 -11.76 24.59
CA LEU A 581 6.12 -11.95 23.57
C LEU A 581 5.67 -12.95 22.51
N ASP A 582 5.06 -14.06 22.93
CA ASP A 582 4.56 -15.10 22.03
C ASP A 582 3.43 -14.55 21.14
N ASP A 583 2.46 -13.84 21.73
CA ASP A 583 1.37 -13.19 21.00
C ASP A 583 1.91 -12.12 20.02
N ALA A 584 2.89 -11.32 20.45
CA ALA A 584 3.54 -10.34 19.59
C ALA A 584 4.27 -11.00 18.41
N GLN A 585 4.93 -12.15 18.62
CA GLN A 585 5.62 -12.87 17.55
C GLN A 585 4.65 -13.40 16.49
N GLU A 586 3.48 -13.89 16.87
CA GLU A 586 2.45 -14.34 15.92
C GLU A 586 1.99 -13.20 15.00
N ILE A 587 1.74 -12.02 15.56
CA ILE A 587 1.36 -10.83 14.80
C ILE A 587 2.53 -10.39 13.90
N LEU A 588 3.74 -10.37 14.47
CA LEU A 588 4.95 -9.97 13.75
C LEU A 588 5.24 -10.86 12.56
N GLN A 589 4.90 -12.15 12.58
CA GLN A 589 5.14 -13.09 11.48
C GLN A 589 4.12 -12.97 10.34
N SER A 590 2.87 -12.66 10.66
CA SER A 590 1.76 -12.69 9.69
C SER A 590 1.53 -11.35 8.99
N ARG A 591 1.75 -10.22 9.68
CA ARG A 591 1.39 -8.89 9.16
C ARG A 591 2.32 -8.43 8.03
N PHE A 592 1.75 -7.77 7.04
CA PHE A 592 2.50 -7.00 6.04
C PHE A 592 2.01 -5.55 6.04
N PRO A 593 2.93 -4.56 6.11
CA PRO A 593 4.37 -4.69 6.35
C PRO A 593 4.66 -5.19 7.77
N MET A 594 5.89 -5.63 8.05
CA MET A 594 6.25 -6.00 9.41
C MET A 594 6.14 -4.75 10.31
N PRO A 595 5.43 -4.82 11.46
CA PRO A 595 5.34 -3.67 12.35
C PRO A 595 6.65 -3.46 13.12
N ARG A 596 6.88 -2.22 13.54
CA ARG A 596 7.99 -1.90 14.45
C ARG A 596 7.69 -2.50 15.82
N TYR A 597 8.60 -3.32 16.33
CA TYR A 597 8.48 -3.91 17.65
C TYR A 597 9.17 -3.03 18.70
N ILE A 598 8.47 -2.74 19.79
CA ILE A 598 8.92 -1.90 20.91
C ILE A 598 8.67 -2.67 22.21
N ASN A 599 9.69 -2.76 23.06
CA ASN A 599 9.59 -3.31 24.40
C ASN A 599 10.08 -2.25 25.38
N THR A 600 9.15 -1.70 26.16
CA THR A 600 9.38 -0.60 27.10
C THR A 600 8.79 -0.92 28.46
N GLU A 601 9.08 -0.07 29.43
CA GLU A 601 8.66 -0.22 30.82
C GLU A 601 8.32 1.15 31.41
N HIS A 602 7.72 1.15 32.60
CA HIS A 602 7.48 2.36 33.36
C HIS A 602 8.76 3.22 33.50
N GLY A 603 8.66 4.51 33.16
CA GLY A 603 9.79 5.44 33.15
C GLY A 603 10.71 5.34 31.92
N GLY A 604 10.44 4.45 30.96
CA GLY A 604 11.19 4.32 29.72
C GLY A 604 10.96 5.49 28.76
N SER A 605 12.01 5.92 28.05
CA SER A 605 11.94 7.03 27.07
C SER A 605 11.06 6.73 25.85
N GLN A 606 10.79 5.45 25.58
CA GLN A 606 9.95 5.02 24.46
C GLN A 606 8.45 5.04 24.80
N VAL A 607 8.07 5.25 26.07
CA VAL A 607 6.66 5.35 26.49
C VAL A 607 5.98 6.55 25.82
N SER A 608 6.67 7.69 25.70
CA SER A 608 6.14 8.90 25.05
C SER A 608 5.99 8.78 23.53
N ASN A 609 6.67 7.82 22.88
CA ASN A 609 6.43 7.52 21.45
C ASN A 609 5.20 6.61 21.24
N CYS A 610 4.58 6.14 22.33
CA CYS A 610 3.43 5.23 22.33
C CYS A 610 2.12 5.92 22.74
N CYS A 611 2.17 7.16 23.26
CA CYS A 611 1.02 7.90 23.80
C CYS A 611 0.45 8.93 22.82
#